data_AF-A0A1Q7V4R3-F1
#
_entry.id   AF-A0A1Q7V4R3-F1
#
_cell.length_a   1.000
_cell.length_b   1.000
_cell.length_c   1.000
_cell.angle_alpha   90.00
_cell.angle_beta   90.00
_cell.angle_gamma   90.00
#
_symmetry.space_group_name_H-M   'P 1'
#
loop_
_entity.id
_entity.type
_entity.pdbx_description
1 polymer ?
#
loop_
_entity_poly.entity_id
_entity_poly.type
_entity_poly.pdbx_seq_one_letter_code
_entity_poly.pdbx_strand_id
1 'polypeptide(L)'
;MSSVTESIQHPPSAIELEPGQLAQRISELGDWFHNLDLHGVPTAPHHFLGDFPNIKWRQIANAIPQDLTGATVLDVGCNGGFYSIEMKKRGAKRVLGIDVDDRYLNQARFAAETLGVEIELQKCSVYAVDKFAGQFDYVLFMGVFYHLRYPLMALDNLIKKVAGKLVFQTMVRGSAESREWAADYPFWNTKIFEEHDFPAMYFIEKSYSNDPTNWWIPNRAAVEAMLRSSGLEIEAHPEPETWVCRPAAVVRRGRYILDHELEGTL
;
A
#
# COMPACT_ATOMS: atom_id res chain seq x y z
N MET A 1 -45.90 -17.24 8.97
CA MET A 1 -45.05 -17.05 10.16
C MET A 1 -43.68 -17.64 9.87
N SER A 2 -42.67 -16.77 9.71
CA SER A 2 -41.31 -16.93 10.24
C SER A 2 -40.53 -15.72 9.74
N SER A 3 -40.45 -14.68 10.57
CA SER A 3 -39.60 -13.52 10.36
C SER A 3 -38.17 -13.94 10.67
N VAL A 4 -37.30 -13.90 9.65
CA VAL A 4 -35.86 -13.96 9.87
C VAL A 4 -35.46 -12.59 10.41
N THR A 5 -35.28 -12.49 11.71
CA THR A 5 -34.68 -11.33 12.37
C THR A 5 -33.21 -11.28 11.98
N GLU A 6 -32.84 -10.31 11.15
CA GLU A 6 -31.47 -9.87 10.98
C GLU A 6 -30.93 -9.46 12.36
N SER A 7 -29.93 -10.20 12.85
CA SER A 7 -29.20 -9.83 14.04
C SER A 7 -28.36 -8.60 13.73
N ILE A 8 -28.77 -7.45 14.27
CA ILE A 8 -27.97 -6.23 14.28
C ILE A 8 -26.71 -6.52 15.11
N GLN A 9 -25.60 -6.86 14.45
CA GLN A 9 -24.28 -6.91 15.09
C GLN A 9 -23.99 -5.51 15.63
N HIS A 10 -23.91 -5.42 16.96
CA HIS A 10 -23.40 -4.22 17.60
C HIS A 10 -21.93 -4.05 17.20
N PRO A 11 -21.43 -2.81 17.01
CA PRO A 11 -20.01 -2.61 16.83
C PRO A 11 -19.26 -3.28 17.99
N PRO A 12 -18.11 -3.93 17.76
CA PRO A 12 -17.33 -4.49 18.85
C PRO A 12 -17.09 -3.39 19.88
N SER A 13 -17.47 -3.64 21.13
CA SER A 13 -17.18 -2.72 22.23
C SER A 13 -15.67 -2.54 22.28
N ALA A 14 -15.21 -1.27 22.29
CA ALA A 14 -13.79 -0.98 22.37
C ALA A 14 -13.15 -1.74 23.54
N ILE A 15 -11.97 -2.30 23.32
CA ILE A 15 -11.21 -2.94 24.40
C ILE A 15 -10.76 -1.85 25.37
N GLU A 16 -11.43 -1.75 26.52
CA GLU A 16 -11.01 -0.89 27.62
C GLU A 16 -10.04 -1.67 28.53
N LEU A 17 -8.74 -1.45 28.32
CA LEU A 17 -7.68 -1.97 29.17
C LEU A 17 -6.98 -0.82 29.89
N GLU A 18 -6.60 -1.06 31.15
CA GLU A 18 -5.72 -0.14 31.86
C GLU A 18 -4.36 -0.05 31.15
N PRO A 19 -3.65 1.10 31.18
CA PRO A 19 -2.42 1.30 30.40
C PRO A 19 -1.35 0.21 30.57
N GLY A 20 -1.20 -0.33 31.80
CA GLY A 20 -0.27 -1.43 32.07
C GLY A 20 -0.67 -2.75 31.41
N GLN A 21 -1.97 -3.07 31.38
CA GLN A 21 -2.49 -4.26 30.71
C GLN A 21 -2.40 -4.12 29.18
N LEU A 22 -2.64 -2.90 28.67
CA LEU A 22 -2.49 -2.58 27.26
C LEU A 22 -1.02 -2.74 26.81
N ALA A 23 -0.08 -2.19 27.57
CA ALA A 23 1.35 -2.36 27.30
C ALA A 23 1.79 -3.83 27.32
N GLN A 24 1.30 -4.61 28.28
CA GLN A 24 1.55 -6.06 28.32
C GLN A 24 0.99 -6.73 27.06
N ARG A 25 -0.25 -6.42 26.67
CA ARG A 25 -0.89 -7.04 25.51
C ARG A 25 -0.20 -6.70 24.19
N ILE A 26 0.26 -5.46 24.03
CA ILE A 26 1.09 -5.02 22.91
C ILE A 26 2.35 -5.88 22.81
N SER A 27 3.05 -6.09 23.95
CA SER A 27 4.28 -6.90 24.00
C SER A 27 4.04 -8.38 23.69
N GLU A 28 2.90 -8.95 24.13
CA GLU A 28 2.52 -10.34 23.85
C GLU A 28 2.26 -10.60 22.35
N LEU A 29 1.90 -9.57 21.59
CA LEU A 29 1.71 -9.65 20.13
C LEU A 29 3.02 -9.54 19.33
N GLY A 30 4.16 -9.49 20.03
CA GLY A 30 5.51 -9.47 19.45
C GLY A 30 5.93 -8.09 18.98
N ASP A 31 6.99 -8.03 18.16
CA ASP A 31 7.54 -6.78 17.67
C ASP A 31 6.58 -6.10 16.69
N TRP A 32 6.30 -4.82 16.93
CA TRP A 32 5.48 -3.99 16.06
C TRP A 32 6.37 -3.17 15.13
N PHE A 33 5.98 -3.11 13.86
CA PHE A 33 6.66 -2.24 12.88
C PHE A 33 6.01 -0.86 12.82
N HIS A 34 4.68 -0.80 12.82
CA HIS A 34 3.97 0.47 12.93
C HIS A 34 3.91 0.94 14.38
N ASN A 35 4.24 2.21 14.61
CA ASN A 35 4.04 2.91 15.87
C ASN A 35 2.64 3.55 15.90
N LEU A 36 1.67 2.84 16.45
CA LEU A 36 0.33 3.35 16.73
C LEU A 36 0.26 3.84 18.17
N ASP A 37 -0.51 4.90 18.40
CA ASP A 37 -0.91 5.32 19.73
C ASP A 37 -2.23 4.64 20.10
N LEU A 38 -2.17 3.70 21.06
CA LEU A 38 -3.34 3.02 21.59
C LEU A 38 -3.64 3.63 22.98
N HIS A 39 -4.52 4.64 23.01
CA HIS A 39 -4.94 5.35 24.24
C HIS A 39 -3.77 5.85 25.12
N GLY A 40 -2.73 6.40 24.50
CA GLY A 40 -1.53 6.91 25.18
C GLY A 40 -0.40 5.88 25.29
N VAL A 41 -0.59 4.64 24.82
CA VAL A 41 0.43 3.58 24.85
C VAL A 41 0.94 3.33 23.41
N PRO A 42 2.20 3.70 23.10
CA PRO A 42 2.77 3.48 21.78
C PRO A 42 3.14 2.01 21.55
N THR A 43 2.90 1.49 20.34
CA THR A 43 3.24 0.10 20.00
C THR A 43 4.71 -0.11 19.63
N ALA A 44 5.39 0.92 19.10
CA ALA A 44 6.78 0.84 18.67
C ALA A 44 7.58 2.13 19.00
N PRO A 45 7.71 2.52 20.28
CA PRO A 45 8.29 3.80 20.69
C PRO A 45 9.79 3.98 20.35
N HIS A 46 10.49 2.91 20.00
CA HIS A 46 11.94 2.90 19.72
C HIS A 46 12.27 2.45 18.30
N HIS A 47 11.33 2.66 17.36
CA HIS A 47 11.49 2.24 15.98
C HIS A 47 12.67 2.97 15.29
N PHE A 48 13.48 2.24 14.51
CA PHE A 48 14.73 2.76 13.92
C PHE A 48 14.52 3.87 12.88
N LEU A 49 13.32 3.96 12.31
CA LEU A 49 12.88 5.06 11.42
C LEU A 49 12.25 6.24 12.18
N GLY A 50 12.39 6.31 13.50
CA GLY A 50 11.69 7.29 14.34
C GLY A 50 10.22 6.92 14.53
N ASP A 51 9.35 7.92 14.60
CA ASP A 51 7.88 7.75 14.75
C ASP A 51 7.21 7.29 13.44
N PHE A 52 7.57 6.10 12.95
CA PHE A 52 7.04 5.51 11.72
C PHE A 52 5.78 4.66 12.01
N PRO A 53 4.72 4.74 11.20
CA PRO A 53 4.60 5.51 9.95
C PRO A 53 4.09 6.95 10.12
N ASN A 54 3.83 7.45 11.33
CA ASN A 54 3.28 8.79 11.56
C ASN A 54 4.08 9.91 10.88
N ILE A 55 5.41 9.86 10.87
CA ILE A 55 6.27 10.82 10.17
C ILE A 55 5.90 10.90 8.69
N LYS A 56 5.69 9.74 8.04
CA LYS A 56 5.30 9.67 6.62
C LYS A 56 3.83 10.08 6.45
N TRP A 57 2.95 9.65 7.36
CA TRP A 57 1.54 10.04 7.36
C TRP A 57 1.36 11.56 7.36
N ARG A 58 2.11 12.29 8.20
CA ARG A 58 2.06 13.76 8.24
C ARG A 58 2.38 14.43 6.90
N GLN A 59 3.20 13.80 6.06
CA GLN A 59 3.56 14.33 4.74
C GLN A 59 2.50 14.00 3.67
N ILE A 60 1.90 12.80 3.72
CA ILE A 60 0.99 12.32 2.68
C ILE A 60 -0.49 12.54 3.01
N ALA A 61 -0.83 12.80 4.27
CA ALA A 61 -2.21 12.88 4.76
C ALA A 61 -3.08 13.90 3.99
N ASN A 62 -2.49 14.99 3.50
CA ASN A 62 -3.18 16.03 2.74
C ASN A 62 -3.41 15.66 1.26
N ALA A 63 -2.69 14.66 0.75
CA ALA A 63 -2.88 14.14 -0.60
C ALA A 63 -4.06 13.14 -0.68
N ILE A 64 -4.57 12.71 0.48
CA ILE A 64 -5.76 11.87 0.62
C ILE A 64 -6.89 12.75 1.17
N PRO A 65 -8.14 12.63 0.68
CA PRO A 65 -9.25 13.42 1.21
C PRO A 65 -9.46 13.24 2.71
N GLN A 66 -9.82 14.32 3.40
CA GLN A 66 -10.10 14.31 4.83
C GLN A 66 -11.42 13.62 5.17
N ASP A 67 -12.40 13.71 4.26
CA ASP A 67 -13.67 13.01 4.34
C ASP A 67 -13.69 11.88 3.30
N LEU A 68 -13.80 10.65 3.80
CA LEU A 68 -13.93 9.43 3.02
C LEU A 68 -15.31 8.79 3.19
N THR A 69 -16.31 9.54 3.67
CA THR A 69 -17.68 9.06 3.85
C THR A 69 -18.19 8.39 2.57
N GLY A 70 -18.62 7.13 2.71
CA GLY A 70 -19.13 6.33 1.60
C GLY A 70 -18.06 5.58 0.80
N ALA A 71 -16.78 5.95 0.92
CA ALA A 71 -15.70 5.35 0.15
C ALA A 71 -15.33 3.94 0.61
N THR A 72 -14.83 3.15 -0.34
CA THR A 72 -14.26 1.82 -0.14
C THR A 72 -12.74 1.85 -0.29
N VAL A 73 -12.02 1.21 0.63
CA VAL A 73 -10.56 1.25 0.70
C VAL A 73 -9.97 -0.16 0.74
N LEU A 74 -8.92 -0.39 -0.03
CA LEU A 74 -8.05 -1.56 0.05
C LEU A 74 -6.67 -1.12 0.54
N ASP A 75 -6.16 -1.70 1.61
CA ASP A 75 -4.83 -1.46 2.16
C ASP A 75 -3.95 -2.72 1.96
N VAL A 76 -3.01 -2.65 1.02
CA VAL A 76 -2.17 -3.77 0.59
C VAL A 76 -0.89 -3.81 1.41
N GLY A 77 -0.65 -4.91 2.12
CA GLY A 77 0.43 -5.02 3.10
C GLY A 77 0.13 -4.17 4.33
N CYS A 78 -1.05 -4.35 4.91
CA CYS A 78 -1.58 -3.44 5.93
C CYS A 78 -0.76 -3.44 7.23
N ASN A 79 0.13 -4.42 7.44
CA ASN A 79 0.97 -4.54 8.63
C ASN A 79 0.11 -4.45 9.91
N GLY A 80 0.53 -3.70 10.94
CA GLY A 80 -0.25 -3.40 12.15
C GLY A 80 -1.46 -2.48 11.95
N GLY A 81 -1.92 -2.25 10.72
CA GLY A 81 -3.22 -1.64 10.41
C GLY A 81 -3.27 -0.11 10.47
N PHE A 82 -2.14 0.58 10.64
CA PHE A 82 -2.08 2.04 10.77
C PHE A 82 -2.88 2.77 9.69
N TYR A 83 -2.57 2.54 8.41
CA TYR A 83 -3.24 3.26 7.32
C TYR A 83 -4.72 2.87 7.22
N SER A 84 -5.05 1.58 7.33
CA SER A 84 -6.43 1.09 7.43
C SER A 84 -7.25 1.84 8.48
N ILE A 85 -6.70 2.01 9.69
CA ILE A 85 -7.33 2.72 10.81
C ILE A 85 -7.49 4.21 10.50
N GLU A 86 -6.47 4.86 9.95
CA GLU A 86 -6.54 6.28 9.59
C GLU A 86 -7.60 6.55 8.50
N MET A 87 -7.72 5.66 7.51
CA MET A 87 -8.77 5.73 6.50
C MET A 87 -10.16 5.53 7.12
N LYS A 88 -10.29 4.61 8.09
CA LYS A 88 -11.56 4.38 8.80
C LYS A 88 -11.96 5.58 9.66
N LYS A 89 -11.01 6.21 10.36
CA LYS A 89 -11.23 7.44 11.15
C LYS A 89 -11.70 8.62 10.29
N ARG A 90 -11.32 8.65 9.01
CA ARG A 90 -11.81 9.63 8.02
C ARG A 90 -13.20 9.31 7.46
N GLY A 91 -13.89 8.29 7.97
CA GLY A 91 -15.27 7.97 7.61
C GLY A 91 -15.44 6.96 6.47
N ALA A 92 -14.36 6.29 6.03
CA ALA A 92 -14.46 5.25 5.00
C ALA A 92 -15.53 4.22 5.36
N LYS A 93 -16.48 3.99 4.45
CA LYS A 93 -17.59 3.04 4.65
C LYS A 93 -17.04 1.65 4.88
N ARG A 94 -16.07 1.24 4.06
CA ARG A 94 -15.43 -0.07 4.13
C ARG A 94 -13.93 0.07 3.95
N VAL A 95 -13.17 -0.61 4.80
CA VAL A 95 -11.72 -0.73 4.70
C VAL A 95 -11.37 -2.20 4.79
N LEU A 96 -10.70 -2.73 3.77
CA LEU A 96 -10.13 -4.07 3.75
C LEU A 96 -8.60 -3.97 3.79
N GLY A 97 -8.00 -4.40 4.89
CA GLY A 97 -6.56 -4.61 4.99
C GLY A 97 -6.19 -6.04 4.59
N ILE A 98 -5.16 -6.20 3.77
CA ILE A 98 -4.59 -7.50 3.43
C ILE A 98 -3.11 -7.58 3.78
N ASP A 99 -2.68 -8.72 4.29
CA ASP A 99 -1.27 -9.01 4.55
C ASP A 99 -1.01 -10.52 4.41
N VAL A 100 0.24 -10.93 4.27
CA VAL A 100 0.65 -12.34 4.23
C VAL A 100 1.08 -12.86 5.60
N ASP A 101 1.41 -11.99 6.56
CA ASP A 101 1.83 -12.35 7.91
C ASP A 101 0.66 -12.27 8.91
N ASP A 102 0.30 -13.40 9.51
CA ASP A 102 -0.77 -13.46 10.52
C ASP A 102 -0.45 -12.64 11.77
N ARG A 103 0.84 -12.45 12.10
CA ARG A 103 1.25 -11.59 13.22
C ARG A 103 0.78 -10.16 12.99
N TYR A 104 1.01 -9.61 11.80
CA TYR A 104 0.57 -8.28 11.44
C TYR A 104 -0.97 -8.16 11.44
N LEU A 105 -1.67 -9.16 10.90
CA LEU A 105 -3.14 -9.16 10.93
C LEU A 105 -3.69 -9.20 12.37
N ASN A 106 -3.05 -9.94 13.28
CA ASN A 106 -3.44 -9.97 14.69
C ASN A 106 -3.15 -8.64 15.39
N GLN A 107 -2.01 -8.00 15.09
CA GLN A 107 -1.67 -6.66 15.56
C GLN A 107 -2.70 -5.62 15.06
N ALA A 108 -3.01 -5.61 13.76
CA ALA A 108 -4.01 -4.72 13.17
C ALA A 108 -5.39 -4.90 13.79
N ARG A 109 -5.81 -6.14 14.02
CA ARG A 109 -7.08 -6.46 14.67
C ARG A 109 -7.13 -5.90 16.09
N PHE A 110 -6.10 -6.16 16.87
CA PHE A 110 -6.01 -5.65 18.24
C PHE A 110 -6.02 -4.11 18.29
N ALA A 111 -5.27 -3.45 17.41
CA ALA A 111 -5.25 -1.99 17.34
C ALA A 111 -6.62 -1.41 16.95
N ALA A 112 -7.30 -2.01 15.97
CA ALA A 112 -8.62 -1.58 15.54
C ALA A 112 -9.69 -1.75 16.64
N GLU A 113 -9.70 -2.90 17.32
CA GLU A 113 -10.59 -3.18 18.46
C GLU A 113 -10.31 -2.23 19.63
N THR A 114 -9.04 -1.95 19.93
CA THR A 114 -8.66 -1.00 20.99
C THR A 114 -9.14 0.42 20.66
N LEU A 115 -9.00 0.85 19.41
CA LEU A 115 -9.41 2.19 18.96
C LEU A 115 -10.90 2.30 18.61
N GLY A 116 -11.67 1.21 18.75
CA GLY A 116 -13.11 1.19 18.47
C GLY A 116 -13.45 1.43 17.00
N VAL A 117 -12.58 1.04 16.06
CA VAL A 117 -12.81 1.16 14.62
C VAL A 117 -12.99 -0.20 13.97
N GLU A 118 -13.91 -0.28 13.01
CA GLU A 118 -14.19 -1.51 12.28
C GLU A 118 -13.44 -1.56 10.94
N ILE A 119 -12.53 -2.53 10.80
CA ILE A 119 -11.82 -2.83 9.56
C ILE A 119 -11.92 -4.33 9.25
N GLU A 120 -11.99 -4.67 7.96
CA GLU A 120 -11.90 -6.05 7.49
C GLU A 120 -10.42 -6.42 7.31
N LEU A 121 -10.04 -7.63 7.70
CA LEU A 121 -8.65 -8.09 7.63
C LEU A 121 -8.61 -9.50 7.02
N GLN A 122 -7.79 -9.69 5.99
CA GLN A 122 -7.66 -10.99 5.34
C GLN A 122 -6.22 -11.33 4.98
N LYS A 123 -5.83 -12.57 5.29
CA LYS A 123 -4.58 -13.15 4.79
C LYS A 123 -4.62 -13.27 3.26
N CYS A 124 -3.81 -12.48 2.58
CA CYS A 124 -3.74 -12.47 1.13
C CYS A 124 -2.44 -11.84 0.64
N SER A 125 -1.79 -12.50 -0.33
CA SER A 125 -0.73 -11.87 -1.11
C SER A 125 -1.32 -10.89 -2.13
N VAL A 126 -0.58 -9.82 -2.43
CA VAL A 126 -0.91 -8.90 -3.53
C VAL A 126 -1.05 -9.64 -4.87
N TYR A 127 -0.30 -10.74 -5.09
CA TYR A 127 -0.43 -11.54 -6.31
C TYR A 127 -1.78 -12.26 -6.46
N ALA A 128 -2.56 -12.35 -5.38
CA ALA A 128 -3.85 -13.05 -5.34
C ALA A 128 -5.04 -12.10 -5.15
N VAL A 129 -4.85 -10.79 -5.37
CA VAL A 129 -5.91 -9.78 -5.20
C VAL A 129 -7.10 -9.98 -6.14
N ASP A 130 -6.92 -10.71 -7.23
CA ASP A 130 -8.00 -11.01 -8.18
C ASP A 130 -9.16 -11.79 -7.58
N LYS A 131 -8.95 -12.48 -6.46
CA LYS A 131 -10.02 -13.17 -5.72
C LYS A 131 -11.08 -12.20 -5.15
N PHE A 132 -10.72 -10.93 -4.96
CA PHE A 132 -11.65 -9.91 -4.49
C PHE A 132 -12.47 -9.38 -5.67
N ALA A 133 -13.79 -9.51 -5.57
CA ALA A 133 -14.69 -8.99 -6.58
C ALA A 133 -14.75 -7.45 -6.53
N GLY A 134 -14.94 -6.84 -7.70
CA GLY A 134 -15.09 -5.39 -7.83
C GLY A 134 -13.78 -4.61 -7.66
N GLN A 135 -13.95 -3.31 -7.40
CA GLN A 135 -12.89 -2.33 -7.25
C GLN A 135 -13.11 -1.51 -5.98
N PHE A 136 -12.09 -0.73 -5.61
CA PHE A 136 -12.08 0.15 -4.45
C PHE A 136 -11.86 1.58 -4.90
N ASP A 137 -12.51 2.53 -4.23
CA ASP A 137 -12.35 3.96 -4.49
C ASP A 137 -10.91 4.41 -4.21
N TYR A 138 -10.30 3.84 -3.17
CA TYR A 138 -8.89 4.07 -2.80
C TYR A 138 -8.17 2.75 -2.59
N VAL A 139 -6.98 2.62 -3.18
CA VAL A 139 -6.06 1.52 -2.93
C VAL A 139 -4.76 2.10 -2.38
N LEU A 140 -4.35 1.65 -1.20
CA LEU A 140 -3.07 1.96 -0.60
C LEU A 140 -2.11 0.82 -0.89
N PHE A 141 -0.98 1.12 -1.52
CA PHE A 141 0.08 0.17 -1.82
C PHE A 141 1.40 0.73 -1.29
N MET A 142 1.50 0.68 0.04
CA MET A 142 2.48 1.45 0.80
C MET A 142 3.58 0.54 1.34
N GLY A 143 4.79 0.66 0.82
CA GLY A 143 5.95 0.00 1.41
C GLY A 143 6.04 -1.49 1.10
N VAL A 144 5.39 -1.94 0.02
CA VAL A 144 5.35 -3.36 -0.37
C VAL A 144 6.13 -3.63 -1.65
N PHE A 145 6.10 -2.72 -2.63
CA PHE A 145 6.59 -2.95 -3.99
C PHE A 145 8.04 -3.45 -4.06
N TYR A 146 8.95 -2.86 -3.27
CA TYR A 146 10.36 -3.25 -3.25
C TYR A 146 10.64 -4.63 -2.63
N HIS A 147 9.67 -5.18 -1.90
CA HIS A 147 9.71 -6.54 -1.36
C HIS A 147 9.22 -7.61 -2.35
N LEU A 148 8.77 -7.22 -3.54
CA LEU A 148 8.16 -8.13 -4.50
C LEU A 148 9.18 -8.68 -5.49
N ARG A 149 9.19 -10.01 -5.66
CA ARG A 149 9.98 -10.66 -6.69
C ARG A 149 9.54 -10.31 -8.11
N TYR A 150 8.22 -10.14 -8.32
CA TYR A 150 7.56 -9.84 -9.59
C TYR A 150 6.74 -8.54 -9.48
N PRO A 151 7.40 -7.38 -9.29
CA PRO A 151 6.73 -6.16 -8.83
C PRO A 151 5.72 -5.58 -9.84
N LEU A 152 6.02 -5.61 -11.13
CA LEU A 152 5.11 -5.13 -12.18
C LEU A 152 3.86 -6.01 -12.31
N MET A 153 4.02 -7.34 -12.26
CA MET A 153 2.88 -8.26 -12.28
C MET A 153 1.92 -8.00 -11.10
N ALA A 154 2.45 -7.68 -9.92
CA ALA A 154 1.63 -7.31 -8.78
C ALA A 154 0.94 -5.95 -8.98
N LEU A 155 1.65 -4.95 -9.49
CA LEU A 155 1.09 -3.63 -9.78
C LEU A 155 -0.07 -3.73 -10.79
N ASP A 156 0.12 -4.46 -11.88
CA ASP A 156 -0.89 -4.63 -12.92
C ASP A 156 -2.14 -5.37 -12.42
N ASN A 157 -1.96 -6.43 -11.62
CA ASN A 157 -3.09 -7.10 -10.98
C ASN A 157 -3.82 -6.17 -10.02
N LEU A 158 -3.08 -5.34 -9.28
CA LEU A 158 -3.66 -4.40 -8.32
C LEU A 158 -4.43 -3.28 -9.00
N ILE A 159 -3.98 -2.79 -10.16
CA ILE A 159 -4.66 -1.75 -10.95
C ILE A 159 -6.09 -2.16 -11.31
N LYS A 160 -6.34 -3.45 -11.55
CA LYS A 160 -7.69 -3.98 -11.79
C LYS A 160 -8.65 -3.73 -10.62
N LYS A 161 -8.12 -3.42 -9.43
CA LYS A 161 -8.87 -3.13 -8.19
C LYS A 161 -8.99 -1.64 -7.88
N VAL A 162 -8.40 -0.77 -8.68
CA VAL A 162 -8.43 0.69 -8.48
C VAL A 162 -9.57 1.29 -9.30
N ALA A 163 -10.61 1.79 -8.64
CA ALA A 163 -11.66 2.59 -9.31
C ALA A 163 -11.31 4.09 -9.33
N GLY A 164 -10.84 4.61 -8.19
CA GLY A 164 -10.54 6.03 -8.01
C GLY A 164 -9.04 6.32 -7.99
N LYS A 165 -8.41 6.13 -6.83
CA LYS A 165 -7.00 6.48 -6.62
C LYS A 165 -6.15 5.33 -6.11
N LEU A 166 -4.92 5.26 -6.59
CA LEU A 166 -3.84 4.46 -6.03
C LEU A 166 -2.88 5.40 -5.28
N VAL A 167 -2.66 5.15 -4.00
CA VAL A 167 -1.56 5.73 -3.24
C VAL A 167 -0.42 4.72 -3.24
N PHE A 168 0.61 4.98 -4.03
CA PHE A 168 1.73 4.08 -4.27
C PHE A 168 2.97 4.59 -3.53
N GLN A 169 3.61 3.75 -2.73
CA GLN A 169 4.87 4.08 -2.08
C GLN A 169 5.83 2.92 -2.14
N THR A 170 7.07 3.22 -2.51
CA THR A 170 8.18 2.26 -2.53
C THR A 170 9.47 2.94 -2.09
N MET A 171 10.40 2.17 -1.55
CA MET A 171 11.76 2.63 -1.33
C MET A 171 12.37 3.04 -2.67
N VAL A 172 13.07 4.19 -2.71
CA VAL A 172 13.82 4.64 -3.89
C VAL A 172 15.31 4.78 -3.59
N ARG A 173 16.16 4.49 -4.58
CA ARG A 173 17.62 4.73 -4.53
C ARG A 173 18.09 5.28 -5.87
N GLY A 174 19.31 5.81 -5.91
CA GLY A 174 19.83 6.47 -7.12
C GLY A 174 19.29 7.89 -7.27
N SER A 175 19.06 8.34 -8.50
CA SER A 175 18.63 9.71 -8.78
C SER A 175 17.20 9.99 -8.31
N ALA A 176 17.03 11.18 -7.72
CA ALA A 176 15.73 11.77 -7.38
C ALA A 176 15.18 12.68 -8.51
N GLU A 177 15.91 12.78 -9.62
CA GLU A 177 15.50 13.51 -10.81
C GLU A 177 14.72 12.59 -11.75
N SER A 178 13.79 13.19 -12.48
CA SER A 178 13.07 12.53 -13.56
C SER A 178 12.78 13.55 -14.65
N ARG A 179 12.90 13.11 -15.90
CA ARG A 179 12.54 13.85 -17.09
C ARG A 179 11.76 12.98 -18.05
N GLU A 180 11.12 13.61 -19.02
CA GLU A 180 10.52 12.90 -20.15
C GLU A 180 11.64 12.43 -21.09
N TRP A 181 11.59 11.15 -21.45
CA TRP A 181 12.51 10.50 -22.37
C TRP A 181 11.82 10.28 -23.71
N ALA A 182 12.60 10.15 -24.79
CA ALA A 182 12.04 9.83 -26.10
C ALA A 182 11.25 8.51 -26.06
N ALA A 183 10.18 8.44 -26.85
CA ALA A 183 9.28 7.28 -26.89
C ALA A 183 9.92 6.02 -27.48
N ASP A 184 10.98 6.18 -28.30
CA ASP A 184 11.69 5.08 -28.92
C ASP A 184 13.17 5.44 -29.13
N TYR A 185 14.02 4.42 -29.12
CA TYR A 185 15.46 4.56 -29.35
C TYR A 185 15.94 3.46 -30.30
N PRO A 186 16.86 3.76 -31.23
CA PRO A 186 17.51 2.73 -32.02
C PRO A 186 18.20 1.70 -31.11
N PHE A 187 18.14 0.42 -31.49
CA PHE A 187 18.71 -0.71 -30.73
C PHE A 187 20.16 -0.49 -30.27
N TRP A 188 20.96 0.22 -31.06
CA TRP A 188 22.39 0.47 -30.77
C TRP A 188 22.65 1.67 -29.85
N ASN A 189 21.62 2.39 -29.40
CA ASN A 189 21.79 3.52 -28.50
C ASN A 189 21.92 3.04 -27.05
N THR A 190 23.15 2.81 -26.61
CA THR A 190 23.45 2.35 -25.25
C THR A 190 23.74 3.50 -24.28
N LYS A 191 24.01 4.72 -24.78
CA LYS A 191 24.49 5.84 -23.94
C LYS A 191 23.44 6.37 -22.98
N ILE A 192 22.16 6.28 -23.35
CA ILE A 192 21.05 6.75 -22.51
C ILE A 192 21.00 6.04 -21.15
N PHE A 193 21.48 4.79 -21.07
CA PHE A 193 21.52 4.02 -19.83
C PHE A 193 22.62 4.48 -18.86
N GLU A 194 23.55 5.34 -19.31
CA GLU A 194 24.61 5.91 -18.48
C GLU A 194 24.17 7.20 -17.76
N GLU A 195 23.06 7.79 -18.20
CA GLU A 195 22.50 9.01 -17.61
C GLU A 195 21.91 8.71 -16.23
N HIS A 196 22.21 9.55 -15.23
CA HIS A 196 21.85 9.28 -13.83
C HIS A 196 20.35 9.26 -13.57
N ASP A 197 19.57 9.98 -14.40
CA ASP A 197 18.11 10.11 -14.33
C ASP A 197 17.36 9.17 -15.31
N PHE A 198 18.06 8.24 -15.96
CA PHE A 198 17.41 7.21 -16.78
C PHE A 198 16.68 6.19 -15.89
N PRO A 199 15.47 5.72 -16.25
CA PRO A 199 14.75 4.70 -15.50
C PRO A 199 15.60 3.45 -15.20
N ALA A 200 15.90 3.21 -13.92
CA ALA A 200 16.67 2.06 -13.46
C ALA A 200 16.08 1.41 -12.20
N MET A 201 16.26 0.09 -12.08
CA MET A 201 15.96 -0.70 -10.88
C MET A 201 17.18 -1.50 -10.44
N TYR A 202 17.48 -1.44 -9.15
CA TYR A 202 18.60 -2.15 -8.54
C TYR A 202 18.11 -3.50 -8.00
N PHE A 203 18.68 -4.59 -8.49
CA PHE A 203 18.42 -5.94 -7.97
C PHE A 203 19.20 -6.18 -6.67
N ILE A 204 18.54 -6.70 -5.66
CA ILE A 204 19.14 -7.07 -4.38
C ILE A 204 19.24 -8.59 -4.31
N GLU A 205 20.46 -9.12 -4.38
CA GLU A 205 20.70 -10.57 -4.42
C GLU A 205 20.53 -11.25 -3.06
N LYS A 206 20.88 -10.56 -1.98
CA LYS A 206 20.94 -11.12 -0.62
C LYS A 206 20.06 -10.33 0.34
N SER A 207 20.62 -9.31 0.95
CA SER A 207 19.91 -8.46 1.92
C SER A 207 20.38 -7.03 1.77
N TYR A 208 19.46 -6.10 2.04
CA TYR A 208 19.76 -4.69 2.16
C TYR A 208 19.27 -4.22 3.53
N SER A 209 20.13 -3.56 4.31
CA SER A 209 19.82 -3.14 5.69
C SER A 209 19.30 -4.27 6.60
N ASN A 210 19.95 -5.44 6.56
CA ASN A 210 19.57 -6.65 7.30
C ASN A 210 18.20 -7.24 6.96
N ASP A 211 17.61 -6.83 5.84
CA ASP A 211 16.34 -7.32 5.38
C ASP A 211 16.52 -8.11 4.06
N PRO A 212 16.32 -9.45 4.09
CA PRO A 212 16.46 -10.33 2.93
C PRO A 212 15.26 -10.31 1.99
N THR A 213 14.21 -9.55 2.32
CA THR A 213 12.98 -9.52 1.53
C THR A 213 12.98 -8.44 0.47
N ASN A 214 13.98 -7.53 0.47
CA ASN A 214 14.21 -6.56 -0.60
C ASN A 214 14.66 -7.27 -1.87
N TRP A 215 13.97 -7.04 -2.99
CA TRP A 215 14.32 -7.61 -4.30
C TRP A 215 14.70 -6.56 -5.33
N TRP A 216 13.91 -5.49 -5.42
CA TRP A 216 14.07 -4.47 -6.44
C TRP A 216 13.86 -3.09 -5.85
N ILE A 217 14.84 -2.21 -6.03
CA ILE A 217 14.73 -0.82 -5.58
C ILE A 217 14.85 0.10 -6.80
N PRO A 218 13.80 0.80 -7.22
CA PRO A 218 13.85 1.72 -8.37
C PRO A 218 14.50 3.06 -8.01
N ASN A 219 14.97 3.80 -9.03
CA ASN A 219 15.11 5.26 -8.95
C ASN A 219 13.77 5.94 -9.24
N ARG A 220 13.69 7.26 -9.02
CA ARG A 220 12.44 8.01 -9.23
C ARG A 220 11.91 7.83 -10.65
N ALA A 221 12.77 8.01 -11.66
CA ALA A 221 12.38 7.91 -13.06
C ALA A 221 11.79 6.54 -13.40
N ALA A 222 12.31 5.45 -12.84
CA ALA A 222 11.74 4.11 -13.00
C ALA A 222 10.37 3.97 -12.35
N VAL A 223 10.16 4.48 -11.14
CA VAL A 223 8.83 4.44 -10.50
C VAL A 223 7.80 5.12 -11.39
N GLU A 224 8.08 6.35 -11.81
CA GLU A 224 7.13 7.12 -12.60
C GLU A 224 6.89 6.51 -13.98
N ALA A 225 7.94 5.95 -14.61
CA ALA A 225 7.82 5.24 -15.89
C ALA A 225 6.94 3.98 -15.75
N MET A 226 7.14 3.18 -14.70
CA MET A 226 6.34 1.97 -14.45
C MET A 226 4.87 2.30 -14.15
N LEU A 227 4.60 3.35 -13.36
CA LEU A 227 3.23 3.80 -13.11
C LEU A 227 2.54 4.19 -14.42
N ARG A 228 3.20 5.00 -15.27
CA ARG A 228 2.66 5.40 -16.58
C ARG A 228 2.50 4.22 -17.53
N SER A 229 3.46 3.29 -17.59
CA SER A 229 3.37 2.12 -18.48
C SER A 229 2.22 1.19 -18.11
N SER A 230 1.84 1.16 -16.83
CA SER A 230 0.69 0.41 -16.33
C SER A 230 -0.66 1.12 -16.60
N GLY A 231 -0.64 2.26 -17.31
CA GLY A 231 -1.84 3.03 -17.68
C GLY A 231 -2.35 3.99 -16.60
N LEU A 232 -1.55 4.25 -15.56
CA LEU A 232 -1.88 5.23 -14.52
C LEU A 232 -1.41 6.64 -14.91
N GLU A 233 -2.13 7.64 -14.42
CA GLU A 233 -1.71 9.04 -14.43
C GLU A 233 -1.32 9.46 -13.02
N ILE A 234 -0.16 10.11 -12.88
CA ILE A 234 0.35 10.62 -11.61
C ILE A 234 -0.26 12.00 -11.37
N GLU A 235 -1.07 12.13 -10.32
CA GLU A 235 -1.73 13.39 -9.95
C GLU A 235 -0.93 14.18 -8.90
N ALA A 236 -0.21 13.48 -8.02
CA ALA A 236 0.60 14.12 -6.99
C ALA A 236 1.80 13.26 -6.59
N HIS A 237 2.84 13.93 -6.09
CA HIS A 237 4.03 13.33 -5.50
C HIS A 237 4.32 14.05 -4.16
N PRO A 238 3.55 13.76 -3.10
CA PRO A 238 3.56 14.54 -1.86
C PRO A 238 4.86 14.46 -1.05
N GLU A 239 5.64 13.41 -1.25
CA GLU A 239 6.96 13.21 -0.64
C GLU A 239 7.82 12.31 -1.54
N PRO A 240 9.16 12.30 -1.38
CA PRO A 240 10.10 11.66 -2.31
C PRO A 240 9.84 10.19 -2.70
N GLU A 241 9.08 9.44 -1.91
CA GLU A 241 8.81 8.01 -2.13
C GLU A 241 7.33 7.67 -2.33
N THR A 242 6.41 8.65 -2.34
CA THR A 242 4.97 8.40 -2.50
C THR A 242 4.39 9.13 -3.71
N TRP A 243 3.53 8.45 -4.46
CA TRP A 243 2.78 8.98 -5.57
C TRP A 243 1.29 8.72 -5.37
N VAL A 244 0.45 9.68 -5.75
CA VAL A 244 -0.99 9.50 -5.87
C VAL A 244 -1.33 9.47 -7.34
N CYS A 245 -1.94 8.37 -7.77
CA CYS A 245 -2.26 8.12 -9.16
C CYS A 245 -3.75 7.84 -9.34
N ARG A 246 -4.25 8.01 -10.56
CA ARG A 246 -5.56 7.52 -10.97
C ARG A 246 -5.45 6.63 -12.22
N PRO A 247 -6.36 5.67 -12.42
CA PRO A 247 -6.51 4.99 -13.71
C PRO A 247 -6.82 6.01 -14.81
N ALA A 248 -6.12 5.94 -15.94
CA ALA A 248 -6.36 6.81 -17.11
C ALA A 248 -6.44 6.00 -18.41
N ALA A 249 -5.44 5.16 -18.67
CA ALA A 249 -5.32 4.36 -19.88
C ALA A 249 -5.04 2.88 -19.55
N VAL A 250 -5.59 2.38 -18.44
CA VAL A 250 -5.35 1.01 -17.93
C VAL A 250 -5.95 -0.10 -18.81
N VAL A 251 -6.83 0.26 -19.74
CA VAL A 251 -7.50 -0.63 -20.68
C VAL A 251 -7.19 -0.22 -22.12
N ARG A 252 -6.88 -1.20 -22.97
CA ARG A 252 -6.72 -1.06 -24.41
C ARG A 252 -7.67 -2.03 -25.10
N ARG A 253 -8.42 -1.57 -26.11
CA ARG A 253 -9.39 -2.42 -26.86
C ARG A 253 -10.34 -3.25 -25.95
N GLY A 254 -10.73 -2.70 -24.81
CA GLY A 254 -11.68 -3.33 -23.88
C GLY A 254 -11.08 -4.35 -22.90
N ARG A 255 -9.75 -4.55 -22.86
CA ARG A 255 -9.06 -5.41 -21.89
C ARG A 255 -7.92 -4.68 -21.20
N TYR A 256 -7.48 -5.17 -20.04
CA TYR A 256 -6.36 -4.54 -19.33
C TYR A 256 -5.05 -4.72 -20.12
N ILE A 257 -4.12 -3.77 -19.97
CA ILE A 257 -2.80 -3.82 -20.63
C ILE A 257 -2.10 -5.15 -20.35
N LEU A 258 -2.09 -5.61 -19.09
CA LEU A 258 -1.52 -6.89 -18.69
C LEU A 258 -2.11 -8.08 -19.46
N ASP A 259 -3.42 -8.08 -19.73
CA ASP A 259 -4.06 -9.20 -20.44
C ASP A 259 -3.54 -9.27 -21.88
N HIS A 260 -3.28 -8.12 -22.50
CA HIS A 260 -2.63 -8.07 -23.81
C HIS A 260 -1.19 -8.57 -23.77
N GLU A 261 -0.44 -8.23 -22.72
CA GLU A 261 0.96 -8.67 -22.57
C GLU A 261 1.07 -10.19 -22.43
N LEU A 262 0.26 -10.78 -21.55
CA LEU A 262 0.27 -12.22 -21.27
C LEU A 262 -0.17 -13.06 -22.48
N GLU A 263 -1.01 -12.51 -23.34
CA GLU A 263 -1.47 -13.17 -24.57
C GLU A 263 -0.61 -12.84 -25.80
N GLY A 264 0.36 -11.92 -25.69
CA GLY A 264 1.20 -11.49 -26.82
C GLY A 264 0.45 -10.65 -27.87
N THR A 265 -0.48 -9.79 -27.43
CA THR A 265 -1.35 -8.97 -28.32
C THR A 265 -1.22 -7.45 -28.10
N LEU A 266 -0.13 -7.00 -27.46
CA LEU A 266 0.24 -5.59 -27.32
C LEU A 266 0.58 -4.94 -28.68
#